data_AF-A0A2P2IEB1-F1
#
_entry.id   AF-A0A2P2IEB1-F1
#
_cell.length_a   1.000
_cell.length_b   1.000
_cell.length_c   1.000
_cell.angle_alpha   90.00
_cell.angle_beta   90.00
_cell.angle_gamma   90.00
#
_symmetry.space_group_name_H-M   'P 1'
#
loop_
_entity.id
_entity.type
_entity.pdbx_description
1 polymer ?
#
loop_
_entity_poly.entity_id
_entity_poly.type
_entity_poly.pdbx_seq_one_letter_code
_entity_poly.pdbx_strand_id
1 'polypeptide(L)'
;NAGASEWIVPLMDGFVSSQTSIQNGRRFTFTFISRRSCQRVGTRFTCRGLDSEGYAANFVETEQIISPESTLQILSFVMTRGSVPILWEQPPTLKWMPPITIFSPKKAAIAFRNHFSDQIRLYGRQIAVNLINHKGGELTLEKSYQSLVDEFNNRQLRYVSFDFHRECKALRWDKLSLLTDEVRSEFDDMGWFVGSENLDSSWEISRTQRAVFRVNCLDNLDRSNVVQSLFAREILRKQFDSLEIPSEPFSPGFEKVFKNIWADNADAMSLQYAGTKALKTDYTRTGKRTVIGALNDGYNSLQRYVLNNFHDGTTQDAYNVFLGQYVPHRGDTSPFSTGHSRRSIRSTLLKFFLAFATAISAVSLSLPQIFPFSVTRISVASLVLLFVTTRVYIMPHGKVYTSIP
;
A
#
# COMPACT_ATOMS: atom_id res chain seq x y z
N ASN A 1 -13.71 5.09 35.37
CA ASN A 1 -14.49 4.53 34.26
C ASN A 1 -15.97 4.60 34.58
N ALA A 2 -16.69 5.57 34.02
CA ALA A 2 -18.09 5.90 34.35
C ALA A 2 -19.12 4.99 33.65
N GLY A 3 -18.93 3.66 33.65
CA GLY A 3 -19.88 2.71 33.03
C GLY A 3 -20.06 2.83 31.51
N ALA A 4 -19.30 3.69 30.83
CA ALA A 4 -19.46 3.96 29.40
C ALA A 4 -18.84 2.88 28.48
N SER A 5 -18.16 1.86 29.03
CA SER A 5 -17.48 0.84 28.23
C SER A 5 -18.41 0.07 27.30
N GLU A 6 -19.67 -0.14 27.69
CA GLU A 6 -20.69 -0.80 26.88
C GLU A 6 -21.07 0.00 25.61
N TRP A 7 -20.79 1.31 25.60
CA TRP A 7 -21.08 2.21 24.49
C TRP A 7 -19.88 2.41 23.55
N ILE A 8 -18.70 1.89 23.90
CA ILE A 8 -17.49 2.03 23.11
C ILE A 8 -17.39 0.82 22.17
N VAL A 9 -17.74 1.03 20.89
CA VAL A 9 -17.61 -0.01 19.84
C VAL A 9 -16.35 0.26 19.01
N PRO A 10 -15.31 -0.58 19.10
CA PRO A 10 -14.14 -0.46 18.25
C PRO A 10 -14.50 -0.71 16.78
N LEU A 11 -14.06 0.19 15.90
CA LEU A 11 -14.18 0.02 14.46
C LEU A 11 -12.81 -0.22 13.84
N MET A 12 -12.77 -1.09 12.85
CA MET A 12 -11.58 -1.40 12.06
C MET A 12 -11.71 -0.78 10.67
N ASP A 13 -10.70 -0.06 10.24
CA ASP A 13 -10.48 0.26 8.83
C ASP A 13 -9.62 -0.84 8.20
N GLY A 14 -10.12 -1.47 7.13
CA GLY A 14 -9.59 -2.78 6.78
C GLY A 14 -10.35 -3.55 5.70
N PHE A 15 -10.19 -4.87 5.76
CA PHE A 15 -10.90 -5.86 4.96
C PHE A 15 -11.14 -7.11 5.81
N VAL A 16 -12.33 -7.71 5.68
CA VAL A 16 -12.68 -8.97 6.31
C VAL A 16 -13.41 -9.87 5.32
N SER A 17 -13.05 -11.15 5.26
CA SER A 17 -13.77 -12.17 4.52
C SER A 17 -13.71 -13.48 5.28
N SER A 18 -14.82 -14.20 5.35
CA SER A 18 -14.89 -15.52 5.96
C SER A 18 -15.71 -16.43 5.06
N GLN A 19 -15.13 -17.55 4.64
CA GLN A 19 -15.74 -18.48 3.70
C GLN A 19 -15.45 -19.92 4.11
N THR A 20 -16.49 -20.75 4.18
CA THR A 20 -16.34 -22.19 4.33
C THR A 20 -15.83 -22.80 3.03
N SER A 21 -14.79 -23.62 3.13
CA SER A 21 -14.14 -24.28 2.00
C SER A 21 -13.90 -25.76 2.29
N ILE A 22 -13.55 -26.49 1.24
CA ILE A 22 -13.26 -27.92 1.31
C ILE A 22 -11.88 -28.18 0.73
N GLN A 23 -11.01 -28.82 1.50
CA GLN A 23 -9.70 -29.30 1.05
C GLN A 23 -9.66 -30.81 1.27
N ASN A 24 -9.50 -31.57 0.19
CA ASN A 24 -9.44 -33.03 0.21
C ASN A 24 -10.54 -33.69 1.07
N GLY A 25 -11.79 -33.26 0.91
CA GLY A 25 -12.94 -33.79 1.66
C GLY A 25 -13.11 -33.28 3.09
N ARG A 26 -12.16 -32.51 3.62
CA ARG A 26 -12.24 -31.88 4.95
C ARG A 26 -12.77 -30.46 4.84
N ARG A 27 -13.79 -30.12 5.63
CA ARG A 27 -14.40 -28.80 5.69
C ARG A 27 -13.71 -27.92 6.73
N PHE A 28 -13.52 -26.66 6.39
CA PHE A 28 -12.97 -25.66 7.29
C PHE A 28 -13.48 -24.27 6.89
N THR A 29 -13.54 -23.37 7.86
CA THR A 29 -13.75 -21.95 7.62
C THR A 29 -12.40 -21.27 7.44
N PHE A 30 -12.23 -20.59 6.32
CA PHE A 30 -11.10 -19.72 6.05
C PHE A 30 -11.52 -18.27 6.30
N THR A 31 -10.95 -17.66 7.33
CA THR A 31 -11.17 -16.25 7.67
C THR A 31 -9.91 -15.45 7.37
N PHE A 32 -10.09 -14.29 6.75
CA PHE A 32 -9.02 -13.41 6.32
C PHE A 32 -9.33 -11.99 6.78
N ILE A 33 -8.39 -11.36 7.47
CA ILE A 33 -8.56 -10.03 8.05
C ILE A 33 -7.33 -9.18 7.72
N SER A 34 -7.55 -7.96 7.25
CA SER A 34 -6.51 -6.94 7.15
C SER A 34 -6.93 -5.70 7.94
N ARG A 35 -6.10 -5.28 8.90
CA ARG A 35 -6.30 -4.13 9.79
C ARG A 35 -5.30 -3.03 9.43
N ARG A 36 -5.77 -1.84 9.06
CA ARG A 36 -4.90 -0.68 8.81
C ARG A 36 -4.70 0.11 10.11
N SER A 37 -3.46 0.43 10.43
CA SER A 37 -3.14 1.23 11.62
C SER A 37 -3.64 2.67 11.48
N CYS A 38 -4.23 3.20 12.55
CA CYS A 38 -4.66 4.59 12.66
C CYS A 38 -3.53 5.56 13.07
N GLN A 39 -2.32 5.07 13.38
CA GLN A 39 -1.25 5.89 13.96
C GLN A 39 -0.62 6.85 12.94
N ARG A 40 -0.44 6.41 11.69
CA ARG A 40 0.13 7.22 10.60
C ARG A 40 -0.62 6.98 9.28
N VAL A 41 -1.87 7.45 9.25
CA VAL A 41 -2.73 7.36 8.07
C VAL A 41 -2.49 8.54 7.13
N GLY A 42 -2.51 8.28 5.84
CA GLY A 42 -2.53 9.35 4.86
C GLY A 42 -2.50 8.89 3.43
N THR A 43 -2.61 9.86 2.53
CA THR A 43 -2.72 9.63 1.08
C THR A 43 -1.36 9.42 0.41
N ARG A 44 -1.40 8.91 -0.82
CA ARG A 44 -0.21 8.54 -1.60
C ARG A 44 0.59 9.79 -1.98
N PHE A 45 1.83 9.86 -1.48
CA PHE A 45 2.78 11.00 -1.55
C PHE A 45 2.68 12.02 -0.41
N THR A 46 1.53 12.14 0.25
CA THR A 46 1.37 12.99 1.43
C THR A 46 1.92 12.33 2.69
N CYS A 47 1.72 11.01 2.81
CA CYS A 47 2.17 10.23 3.96
C CYS A 47 2.99 9.01 3.51
N ARG A 48 4.29 9.03 3.81
CA ARG A 48 5.27 7.98 3.51
C ARG A 48 6.30 7.88 4.64
N GLY A 49 6.98 6.75 4.70
CA GLY A 49 8.01 6.47 5.71
C GLY A 49 7.48 6.48 7.13
N LEU A 50 8.41 6.58 8.07
CA LEU A 50 8.15 6.75 9.50
C LEU A 50 7.81 8.20 9.83
N ASP A 51 7.13 8.42 10.96
CA ASP A 51 7.19 9.71 11.69
C ASP A 51 8.35 9.73 12.70
N SER A 52 8.41 10.77 13.54
CA SER A 52 9.39 10.88 14.62
C SER A 52 9.23 9.81 15.70
N GLU A 53 8.02 9.31 15.90
CA GLU A 53 7.71 8.32 16.93
C GLU A 53 8.00 6.88 16.47
N GLY A 54 8.15 6.67 15.16
CA GLY A 54 8.44 5.36 14.57
C GLY A 54 7.21 4.64 14.02
N TYR A 55 6.07 5.32 13.88
CA TYR A 55 4.91 4.74 13.20
C TYR A 55 5.12 4.79 11.69
N ALA A 56 4.87 3.68 11.01
CA ALA A 56 5.02 3.59 9.56
C ALA A 56 3.72 3.98 8.84
N ALA A 57 3.84 4.77 7.78
CA ALA A 57 2.72 5.09 6.91
C ALA A 57 2.15 3.82 6.25
N ASN A 58 0.83 3.79 6.07
CA ASN A 58 0.11 2.67 5.44
C ASN A 58 0.48 1.30 6.04
N PHE A 59 0.63 1.25 7.36
CA PHE A 59 0.89 0.00 8.10
C PHE A 59 -0.38 -0.84 8.14
N VAL A 60 -0.28 -2.09 7.71
CA VAL A 60 -1.38 -3.06 7.69
C VAL A 60 -0.92 -4.36 8.32
N GLU A 61 -1.70 -4.88 9.25
CA GLU A 61 -1.59 -6.23 9.76
C GLU A 61 -2.57 -7.12 9.00
N THR A 62 -2.10 -8.21 8.42
CA THR A 62 -2.91 -9.17 7.69
C THR A 62 -2.84 -10.52 8.39
N GLU A 63 -4.00 -11.07 8.70
CA GLU A 63 -4.18 -12.31 9.43
C GLU A 63 -5.01 -13.30 8.61
N GLN A 64 -4.53 -14.53 8.54
CA GLN A 64 -5.28 -15.65 7.98
C GLN A 64 -5.59 -16.65 9.09
N ILE A 65 -6.82 -17.15 9.13
CA ILE A 65 -7.32 -18.03 10.17
C ILE A 65 -7.97 -19.25 9.52
N ILE A 66 -7.61 -20.44 9.99
CA ILE A 66 -8.25 -21.70 9.64
C ILE A 66 -8.97 -22.22 10.89
N SER A 67 -10.25 -22.52 10.73
CA SER A 67 -11.07 -23.18 11.74
C SER A 67 -11.67 -24.45 11.12
N PRO A 68 -11.05 -25.64 11.33
CA PRO A 68 -11.58 -26.89 10.81
C PRO A 68 -12.92 -27.23 11.47
N GLU A 69 -13.91 -27.72 10.70
CA GLU A 69 -15.21 -28.08 11.29
C GLU A 69 -15.14 -29.33 12.18
N SER A 70 -14.13 -30.18 11.97
CA SER A 70 -13.97 -31.44 12.70
C SER A 70 -13.35 -31.30 14.09
N THR A 71 -12.84 -30.11 14.43
CA THR A 71 -12.09 -29.87 15.67
C THR A 71 -12.44 -28.50 16.23
N LEU A 72 -12.33 -28.31 17.54
CA LEU A 72 -12.43 -26.99 18.16
C LEU A 72 -11.12 -26.17 18.08
N GLN A 73 -10.24 -26.52 17.14
CA GLN A 73 -8.96 -25.84 16.93
C GLN A 73 -9.12 -24.63 16.02
N ILE A 74 -8.38 -23.57 16.33
CA ILE A 74 -8.21 -22.38 15.52
C ILE A 74 -6.71 -22.17 15.29
N LEU A 75 -6.33 -22.06 14.02
CA LEU A 75 -4.97 -21.76 13.60
C LEU A 75 -4.96 -20.34 13.03
N SER A 76 -4.07 -19.48 13.49
CA SER A 76 -3.95 -18.10 12.98
C SER A 76 -2.50 -17.78 12.61
N PHE A 77 -2.31 -17.06 11.51
CA PHE A 77 -1.02 -16.57 11.07
C PHE A 77 -1.09 -15.09 10.67
N VAL A 78 -0.19 -14.29 11.25
CA VAL A 78 -0.13 -12.84 11.07
C VAL A 78 1.10 -12.45 10.25
N MET A 79 0.93 -11.50 9.33
CA MET A 79 2.01 -10.78 8.66
C MET A 79 1.76 -9.29 8.73
N THR A 80 2.82 -8.50 8.67
CA THR A 80 2.70 -7.05 8.60
C THR A 80 3.23 -6.52 7.28
N ARG A 81 2.72 -5.36 6.86
CA ARG A 81 3.25 -4.60 5.75
C ARG A 81 3.19 -3.12 6.04
N GLY A 82 4.03 -2.33 5.40
CA GLY A 82 4.01 -0.87 5.56
C GLY A 82 4.87 -0.16 4.55
N SER A 83 4.86 1.17 4.60
CA SER A 83 5.89 1.97 3.93
C SER A 83 7.29 1.56 4.43
N VAL A 84 8.31 1.79 3.60
CA VAL A 84 9.71 1.53 3.95
C VAL A 84 10.02 2.22 5.28
N PRO A 85 10.42 1.49 6.34
CA PRO A 85 10.47 1.99 7.71
C PRO A 85 11.73 2.81 7.97
N ILE A 86 11.90 3.89 7.20
CA ILE A 86 12.89 4.93 7.46
C ILE A 86 12.18 6.28 7.49
N LEU A 87 12.85 7.33 7.96
CA LEU A 87 12.30 8.68 7.94
C LEU A 87 12.55 9.32 6.56
N TRP A 88 11.52 9.36 5.71
CA TRP A 88 11.58 9.90 4.35
C TRP A 88 10.23 10.44 3.87
N GLU A 89 10.27 11.31 2.86
CA GLU A 89 9.09 11.89 2.23
C GLU A 89 9.24 11.92 0.70
N GLN A 90 8.13 12.09 0.00
CA GLN A 90 8.10 12.21 -1.46
C GLN A 90 6.94 13.15 -1.85
N PRO A 91 7.05 14.45 -1.54
CA PRO A 91 5.95 15.39 -1.71
C PRO A 91 5.54 15.52 -3.19
N PRO A 92 4.25 15.73 -3.50
CA PRO A 92 3.77 15.84 -4.87
C PRO A 92 4.34 17.08 -5.57
N THR A 93 4.71 16.93 -6.85
CA THR A 93 5.33 18.03 -7.64
C THR A 93 4.81 18.11 -9.09
N LEU A 94 3.62 17.60 -9.42
CA LEU A 94 3.13 17.34 -10.79
C LEU A 94 3.99 16.37 -11.63
N LYS A 95 5.15 15.92 -11.14
CA LYS A 95 5.92 14.86 -11.78
C LYS A 95 5.20 13.54 -11.56
N TRP A 96 5.20 12.67 -12.57
CA TRP A 96 4.66 11.32 -12.45
C TRP A 96 5.29 10.54 -11.29
N MET A 97 6.59 10.72 -11.08
CA MET A 97 7.33 10.22 -9.93
C MET A 97 8.05 11.40 -9.26
N PRO A 98 7.56 11.90 -8.11
CA PRO A 98 8.25 12.95 -7.38
C PRO A 98 9.58 12.47 -6.78
N PRO A 99 10.53 13.36 -6.49
CA PRO A 99 11.81 12.97 -5.89
C PRO A 99 11.64 12.52 -4.44
N ILE A 100 12.44 11.53 -4.03
CA ILE A 100 12.52 11.03 -2.65
C ILE A 100 13.47 11.95 -1.86
N THR A 101 13.03 12.38 -0.68
CA THR A 101 13.85 13.12 0.28
C THR A 101 14.00 12.27 1.54
N ILE A 102 15.24 12.01 1.96
CA ILE A 102 15.54 11.28 3.21
C ILE A 102 15.98 12.31 4.25
N PHE A 103 15.44 12.21 5.46
CA PHE A 103 15.77 13.13 6.54
C PHE A 103 17.15 12.82 7.15
N SER A 104 17.65 13.73 8.00
CA SER A 104 18.99 13.61 8.60
C SER A 104 19.21 12.24 9.28
N PRO A 105 20.40 11.62 9.16
CA PRO A 105 20.68 10.27 9.69
C PRO A 105 20.33 10.09 11.18
N LYS A 106 20.65 11.08 12.02
CA LYS A 106 20.37 11.01 13.47
C LYS A 106 18.89 10.85 13.80
N LYS A 107 18.02 11.64 13.17
CA LYS A 107 16.56 11.54 13.37
C LYS A 107 16.02 10.23 12.79
N ALA A 108 16.53 9.82 11.63
CA ALA A 108 16.14 8.57 11.00
C ALA A 108 16.49 7.35 11.88
N ALA A 109 17.65 7.34 12.53
CA ALA A 109 18.07 6.26 13.44
C ALA A 109 17.17 6.14 14.68
N ILE A 110 16.74 7.26 15.26
CA ILE A 110 15.83 7.26 16.41
C ILE A 110 14.46 6.68 16.00
N ALA A 111 13.85 7.22 14.94
CA ALA A 111 12.57 6.74 14.44
C ALA A 111 12.63 5.25 14.06
N PHE A 112 13.71 4.82 13.40
CA PHE A 112 13.97 3.43 13.04
C PHE A 112 14.03 2.51 14.26
N ARG A 113 14.80 2.92 15.28
CA ARG A 113 14.93 2.18 16.53
C ARG A 113 13.59 2.04 17.24
N ASN A 114 12.82 3.12 17.35
CA ASN A 114 11.50 3.10 17.96
C ASN A 114 10.57 2.14 17.21
N HIS A 115 10.52 2.26 15.88
CA HIS A 115 9.73 1.38 15.01
C HIS A 115 10.02 -0.09 15.27
N PHE A 116 11.28 -0.52 15.12
CA PHE A 116 11.61 -1.94 15.25
C PHE A 116 11.58 -2.44 16.69
N SER A 117 11.83 -1.58 17.68
CA SER A 117 11.65 -1.96 19.09
C SER A 117 10.18 -2.27 19.39
N ASP A 118 9.25 -1.46 18.87
CA ASP A 118 7.82 -1.70 19.00
C ASP A 118 7.35 -2.93 18.21
N GLN A 119 7.82 -3.10 16.97
CA GLN A 119 7.50 -4.29 16.18
C GLN A 119 7.99 -5.57 16.88
N ILE A 120 9.21 -5.54 17.44
CA ILE A 120 9.77 -6.68 18.18
C ILE A 120 8.97 -6.96 19.44
N ARG A 121 8.56 -5.92 20.17
CA ARG A 121 7.75 -6.05 21.38
C ARG A 121 6.37 -6.65 21.10
N LEU A 122 5.74 -6.27 19.98
CA LEU A 122 4.38 -6.70 19.63
C LEU A 122 4.36 -8.08 18.96
N TYR A 123 5.31 -8.36 18.07
CA TYR A 123 5.25 -9.52 17.16
C TYR A 123 6.45 -10.46 17.28
N GLY A 124 7.42 -10.17 18.16
CA GLY A 124 8.66 -10.92 18.26
C GLY A 124 9.61 -10.67 17.09
N ARG A 125 10.36 -11.69 16.68
CA ARG A 125 11.41 -11.54 15.66
C ARG A 125 10.83 -11.01 14.33
N GLN A 126 11.52 -10.07 13.72
CA GLN A 126 11.11 -9.41 12.48
C GLN A 126 11.92 -9.92 11.30
N ILE A 127 11.25 -10.37 10.25
CA ILE A 127 11.86 -10.64 8.95
C ILE A 127 11.39 -9.56 7.99
N ALA A 128 12.20 -8.52 7.85
CA ALA A 128 11.93 -7.38 6.99
C ALA A 128 12.30 -7.67 5.54
N VAL A 129 11.28 -7.90 4.70
CA VAL A 129 11.41 -8.19 3.28
C VAL A 129 11.17 -6.92 2.47
N ASN A 130 12.22 -6.42 1.84
CA ASN A 130 12.22 -5.18 1.10
C ASN A 130 12.19 -5.41 -0.42
N LEU A 131 11.11 -4.96 -1.06
CA LEU A 131 10.83 -5.21 -2.49
C LEU A 131 11.10 -4.00 -3.39
N ILE A 132 11.92 -3.04 -2.93
CA ILE A 132 12.23 -1.82 -3.69
C ILE A 132 13.19 -2.08 -4.84
N ASN A 133 13.16 -1.18 -5.82
CA ASN A 133 13.96 -1.30 -7.03
C ASN A 133 15.40 -0.89 -6.77
N HIS A 134 16.36 -1.65 -7.32
CA HIS A 134 17.79 -1.34 -7.21
C HIS A 134 18.23 -0.26 -8.22
N LYS A 135 17.37 0.76 -8.47
CA LYS A 135 17.61 1.85 -9.43
C LYS A 135 17.03 3.17 -8.94
N GLY A 136 17.66 4.27 -9.36
CA GLY A 136 17.16 5.63 -9.12
C GLY A 136 17.03 5.97 -7.62
N GLY A 137 16.00 6.73 -7.26
CA GLY A 137 15.76 7.14 -5.87
C GLY A 137 15.43 5.97 -4.92
N GLU A 138 14.86 4.87 -5.43
CA GLU A 138 14.60 3.66 -4.62
C GLU A 138 15.91 3.02 -4.14
N LEU A 139 16.99 3.05 -4.93
CA LEU A 139 18.30 2.53 -4.50
C LEU A 139 18.90 3.37 -3.37
N THR A 140 18.73 4.69 -3.39
CA THR A 140 19.18 5.56 -2.29
C THR A 140 18.43 5.23 -1.00
N LEU A 141 17.11 4.99 -1.11
CA LEU A 141 16.27 4.58 0.01
C LEU A 141 16.72 3.21 0.57
N GLU A 142 17.05 2.26 -0.31
CA GLU A 142 17.57 0.95 0.07
C GLU A 142 18.88 1.03 0.86
N LYS A 143 19.85 1.77 0.34
CA LYS A 143 21.15 1.94 1.00
C LYS A 143 20.99 2.57 2.38
N SER A 144 20.09 3.55 2.50
CA SER A 144 19.78 4.16 3.80
C SER A 144 19.14 3.16 4.76
N TYR A 145 18.23 2.31 4.28
CA TYR A 145 17.60 1.28 5.11
C TYR A 145 18.62 0.24 5.56
N GLN A 146 19.45 -0.30 4.65
CA GLN A 146 20.52 -1.23 4.98
C GLN A 146 21.45 -0.65 6.06
N SER A 147 21.90 0.61 5.87
CA SER A 147 22.76 1.27 6.85
C SER A 147 22.12 1.38 8.24
N LEU A 148 20.80 1.61 8.33
CA LEU A 148 20.09 1.69 9.61
C LEU A 148 19.89 0.30 10.25
N VAL A 149 19.69 -0.74 9.44
CA VAL A 149 19.68 -2.13 9.93
C VAL A 149 21.04 -2.49 10.52
N ASP A 150 22.12 -2.17 9.81
CA ASP A 150 23.49 -2.44 10.24
C ASP A 150 23.84 -1.66 11.52
N GLU A 151 23.39 -0.41 11.64
CA GLU A 151 23.56 0.41 12.85
C GLU A 151 22.74 -0.13 14.03
N PHE A 152 21.50 -0.58 13.79
CA PHE A 152 20.64 -1.14 14.83
C PHE A 152 21.17 -2.47 15.37
N ASN A 153 21.84 -3.27 14.52
CA ASN A 153 22.55 -4.51 14.87
C ASN A 153 21.81 -5.41 15.87
N ASN A 154 20.52 -5.64 15.63
CA ASN A 154 19.68 -6.44 16.51
C ASN A 154 19.43 -7.82 15.90
N ARG A 155 19.76 -8.88 16.63
CA ARG A 155 19.57 -10.28 16.20
C ARG A 155 18.11 -10.66 15.95
N GLN A 156 17.16 -9.92 16.52
CA GLN A 156 15.72 -10.09 16.30
C GLN A 156 15.23 -9.42 15.01
N LEU A 157 16.09 -8.74 14.25
CA LEU A 157 15.75 -8.18 12.94
C LEU A 157 16.61 -8.86 11.85
N ARG A 158 15.96 -9.60 10.95
CA ARG A 158 16.56 -10.08 9.70
C ARG A 158 16.09 -9.18 8.57
N TYR A 159 17.02 -8.64 7.79
CA TYR A 159 16.71 -7.86 6.60
C TYR A 159 16.99 -8.68 5.33
N VAL A 160 16.05 -8.65 4.40
CA VAL A 160 16.12 -9.35 3.10
C VAL A 160 15.77 -8.35 2.00
N SER A 161 16.70 -8.10 1.08
CA SER A 161 16.46 -7.21 -0.07
C SER A 161 16.23 -8.02 -1.35
N PHE A 162 15.15 -7.72 -2.05
CA PHE A 162 14.76 -8.43 -3.28
C PHE A 162 14.27 -7.45 -4.37
N ASP A 163 15.01 -7.35 -5.48
CA ASP A 163 14.64 -6.49 -6.61
C ASP A 163 13.47 -7.10 -7.41
N PHE A 164 12.25 -6.82 -6.96
CA PHE A 164 11.04 -7.33 -7.57
C PHE A 164 10.92 -6.97 -9.06
N HIS A 165 11.36 -5.76 -9.48
CA HIS A 165 11.22 -5.36 -10.88
C HIS A 165 12.24 -6.03 -11.79
N ARG A 166 13.48 -6.26 -11.32
CA ARG A 166 14.47 -7.00 -12.09
C ARG A 166 14.10 -8.48 -12.17
N GLU A 167 13.70 -9.08 -11.06
CA GLU A 167 13.47 -10.52 -10.98
C GLU A 167 12.15 -10.94 -11.62
N CYS A 168 11.08 -10.14 -11.52
CA CYS A 168 9.77 -10.46 -12.12
C CYS A 168 9.57 -9.87 -13.54
N LYS A 169 10.64 -9.40 -14.20
CA LYS A 169 10.57 -8.99 -15.61
C LYS A 169 10.10 -10.15 -16.49
N ALA A 170 9.25 -9.83 -17.47
CA ALA A 170 8.71 -10.79 -18.44
C ALA A 170 7.92 -11.98 -17.83
N LEU A 171 7.22 -11.77 -16.70
CA LEU A 171 6.34 -12.78 -16.08
C LEU A 171 7.10 -14.06 -15.65
N ARG A 172 8.40 -13.95 -15.36
CA ARG A 172 9.25 -15.05 -14.84
C ARG A 172 9.04 -15.21 -13.34
N TRP A 173 7.90 -15.78 -12.99
CA TRP A 173 7.47 -16.00 -11.60
C TRP A 173 8.22 -17.15 -10.91
N ASP A 174 8.94 -17.96 -11.67
CA ASP A 174 9.96 -18.93 -11.19
C ASP A 174 11.09 -18.26 -10.40
N LYS A 175 11.11 -16.92 -10.32
CA LYS A 175 12.04 -16.17 -9.47
C LYS A 175 11.45 -15.71 -8.15
N LEU A 176 10.12 -15.76 -7.97
CA LEU A 176 9.53 -15.57 -6.64
C LEU A 176 9.79 -16.79 -5.74
N SER A 177 9.98 -17.98 -6.32
CA SER A 177 10.49 -19.13 -5.56
C SER A 177 11.88 -18.86 -4.98
N LEU A 178 12.75 -18.06 -5.63
CA LEU A 178 14.05 -17.69 -5.05
C LEU A 178 13.90 -16.95 -3.72
N LEU A 179 12.93 -16.02 -3.65
CA LEU A 179 12.63 -15.32 -2.41
C LEU A 179 12.07 -16.26 -1.36
N THR A 180 11.09 -17.10 -1.73
CA THR A 180 10.52 -18.12 -0.84
C THR A 180 11.58 -19.10 -0.34
N ASP A 181 12.56 -19.45 -1.18
CA ASP A 181 13.67 -20.34 -0.86
C ASP A 181 14.65 -19.67 0.10
N GLU A 182 14.96 -18.39 -0.10
CA GLU A 182 15.85 -17.60 0.78
C GLU A 182 15.30 -17.47 2.21
N VAL A 183 13.99 -17.37 2.35
CA VAL A 183 13.31 -17.29 3.66
C VAL A 183 12.69 -18.60 4.10
N ARG A 184 13.02 -19.72 3.45
CA ARG A 184 12.34 -21.00 3.69
C ARG A 184 12.42 -21.45 5.16
N SER A 185 13.60 -21.31 5.75
CA SER A 185 13.81 -21.66 7.17
C SER A 185 13.00 -20.79 8.12
N GLU A 186 12.66 -19.56 7.73
CA GLU A 186 11.90 -18.63 8.55
C GLU A 186 10.43 -19.07 8.73
N PHE A 187 9.85 -19.79 7.76
CA PHE A 187 8.48 -20.31 7.91
C PHE A 187 8.35 -21.30 9.08
N ASP A 188 9.38 -22.12 9.28
CA ASP A 188 9.39 -23.13 10.35
C ASP A 188 9.69 -22.50 11.72
N ASP A 189 10.67 -21.60 11.78
CA ASP A 189 11.06 -20.88 13.00
C ASP A 189 9.94 -19.98 13.53
N MET A 190 9.22 -19.32 12.62
CA MET A 190 8.15 -18.37 12.94
C MET A 190 6.95 -19.05 13.59
N GLY A 191 6.57 -20.22 13.07
CA GLY A 191 5.35 -20.92 13.43
C GLY A 191 4.08 -20.12 13.17
N TRP A 192 2.99 -20.57 13.77
CA TRP A 192 1.67 -19.93 13.74
C TRP A 192 0.99 -20.15 15.09
N PHE A 193 -0.05 -19.39 15.37
CA PHE A 193 -0.87 -19.56 16.56
C PHE A 193 -1.76 -20.80 16.42
N VAL A 194 -1.90 -21.58 17.49
CA VAL A 194 -2.84 -22.69 17.61
C VAL A 194 -3.51 -22.61 18.98
N GLY A 195 -4.84 -22.44 18.97
CA GLY A 195 -5.67 -22.49 20.16
C GLY A 195 -6.78 -23.52 19.99
N SER A 196 -7.10 -24.26 21.04
CA SER A 196 -8.21 -25.21 21.07
C SER A 196 -9.22 -24.75 22.11
N GLU A 197 -10.49 -24.67 21.74
CA GLU A 197 -11.56 -24.48 22.71
C GLU A 197 -11.88 -25.83 23.37
N ASN A 198 -11.92 -25.84 24.70
CA ASN A 198 -12.32 -26.98 25.51
C ASN A 198 -13.85 -27.04 25.62
N LEU A 199 -14.37 -28.19 26.08
CA LEU A 199 -15.81 -28.39 26.26
C LEU A 199 -16.44 -27.45 27.31
N ASP A 200 -15.65 -26.87 28.19
CA ASP A 200 -16.05 -25.88 29.20
C ASP A 200 -15.92 -24.43 28.71
N SER A 201 -15.71 -24.22 27.41
CA SER A 201 -15.42 -22.92 26.79
C SER A 201 -14.14 -22.23 27.28
N SER A 202 -13.26 -22.95 27.98
CA SER A 202 -11.89 -22.49 28.24
C SER A 202 -11.02 -22.67 26.99
N TRP A 203 -9.95 -21.89 26.87
CA TRP A 203 -9.03 -21.97 25.74
C TRP A 203 -7.69 -22.54 26.18
N GLU A 204 -7.23 -23.57 25.47
CA GLU A 204 -5.87 -24.09 25.58
C GLU A 204 -5.03 -23.57 24.40
N ILE A 205 -3.94 -22.87 24.70
CA ILE A 205 -3.00 -22.37 23.69
C ILE A 205 -1.84 -23.35 23.59
N SER A 206 -1.80 -24.13 22.51
CA SER A 206 -0.70 -25.09 22.28
C SER A 206 0.50 -24.45 21.58
N ARG A 207 0.28 -23.38 20.79
CA ARG A 207 1.34 -22.69 20.07
C ARG A 207 1.06 -21.21 19.90
N THR A 208 2.11 -20.39 20.00
CA THR A 208 2.09 -18.97 19.64
C THR A 208 3.07 -18.69 18.51
N GLN A 209 2.72 -17.77 17.63
CA GLN A 209 3.62 -17.27 16.59
C GLN A 209 4.72 -16.41 17.23
N ARG A 210 5.99 -16.62 16.84
CA ARG A 210 7.17 -16.00 17.50
C ARG A 210 7.89 -14.96 16.66
N ALA A 211 7.53 -14.86 15.39
CA ALA A 211 8.11 -13.93 14.44
C ALA A 211 7.04 -13.48 13.44
N VAL A 212 7.33 -12.44 12.65
CA VAL A 212 6.46 -12.02 11.54
C VAL A 212 7.28 -11.61 10.33
N PHE A 213 6.75 -11.87 9.14
CA PHE A 213 7.21 -11.21 7.93
C PHE A 213 6.68 -9.79 7.91
N ARG A 214 7.58 -8.83 7.79
CA ARG A 214 7.28 -7.43 7.49
C ARG A 214 7.64 -7.16 6.04
N VAL A 215 6.64 -7.17 5.16
CA VAL A 215 6.85 -6.97 3.72
C VAL A 215 6.65 -5.50 3.37
N ASN A 216 7.66 -4.84 2.82
CA ASN A 216 7.54 -3.46 2.38
C ASN A 216 7.90 -3.30 0.91
N CYS A 217 7.23 -2.34 0.26
CA CYS A 217 7.64 -1.81 -1.03
C CYS A 217 7.40 -0.29 -1.00
N LEU A 218 7.75 0.43 -2.08
CA LEU A 218 7.67 1.89 -2.08
C LEU A 218 6.27 2.42 -1.73
N ASP A 219 5.22 1.81 -2.30
CA ASP A 219 3.82 2.22 -2.10
C ASP A 219 3.02 1.29 -1.17
N ASN A 220 3.61 0.15 -0.80
CA ASN A 220 2.97 -0.92 -0.03
C ASN A 220 1.58 -1.39 -0.55
N LEU A 221 1.40 -1.47 -1.88
CA LEU A 221 0.16 -1.92 -2.51
C LEU A 221 0.37 -3.21 -3.31
N ASP A 222 0.91 -3.09 -4.52
CA ASP A 222 0.81 -4.15 -5.51
C ASP A 222 1.87 -5.25 -5.30
N ARG A 223 3.14 -4.89 -5.06
CA ARG A 223 4.25 -5.84 -4.89
C ARG A 223 4.16 -6.63 -3.58
N SER A 224 3.84 -5.94 -2.49
CA SER A 224 3.74 -6.54 -1.16
C SER A 224 2.56 -7.52 -1.07
N ASN A 225 1.42 -7.22 -1.69
CA ASN A 225 0.28 -8.14 -1.70
C ASN A 225 0.60 -9.47 -2.40
N VAL A 226 1.35 -9.43 -3.50
CA VAL A 226 1.77 -10.64 -4.22
C VAL A 226 2.73 -11.49 -3.38
N VAL A 227 3.73 -10.87 -2.74
CA VAL A 227 4.69 -11.62 -1.90
C VAL A 227 4.02 -12.16 -0.65
N GLN A 228 3.15 -11.37 0.00
CA GLN A 228 2.38 -11.85 1.15
C GLN A 228 1.46 -13.02 0.78
N SER A 229 0.79 -13.01 -0.37
CA SER A 229 -0.06 -14.13 -0.76
C SER A 229 0.73 -15.42 -1.00
N LEU A 230 1.98 -15.33 -1.46
CA LEU A 230 2.87 -16.49 -1.57
C LEU A 230 3.27 -17.03 -0.19
N PHE A 231 3.69 -16.14 0.72
CA PHE A 231 4.08 -16.55 2.08
C PHE A 231 2.90 -17.14 2.86
N ALA A 232 1.72 -16.53 2.71
CA ALA A 232 0.46 -17.04 3.24
C ALA A 232 0.15 -18.45 2.73
N ARG A 233 0.31 -18.68 1.42
CA ARG A 233 0.12 -20.01 0.83
C ARG A 233 1.07 -21.05 1.42
N GLU A 234 2.35 -20.74 1.55
CA GLU A 234 3.32 -21.67 2.16
C GLU A 234 2.98 -22.00 3.61
N ILE A 235 2.52 -21.02 4.39
CA ILE A 235 2.04 -21.28 5.75
C ILE A 235 0.74 -22.09 5.77
N LEU A 236 -0.24 -21.80 4.90
CA LEU A 236 -1.47 -22.58 4.80
C LEU A 236 -1.17 -24.05 4.51
N ARG A 237 -0.19 -24.33 3.66
CA ARG A 237 0.23 -25.70 3.37
C ARG A 237 0.71 -26.40 4.64
N LYS A 238 1.61 -25.75 5.39
CA LYS A 238 2.11 -26.27 6.68
C LYS A 238 1.00 -26.43 7.73
N GLN A 239 0.03 -25.51 7.76
CA GLN A 239 -1.13 -25.60 8.65
C GLN A 239 -2.03 -26.79 8.28
N PHE A 240 -2.29 -27.02 6.99
CA PHE A 240 -3.02 -28.21 6.54
C PHE A 240 -2.28 -29.50 6.86
N ASP A 241 -0.97 -29.56 6.64
CA ASP A 241 -0.16 -30.72 7.01
C ASP A 241 -0.26 -31.03 8.51
N SER A 242 -0.23 -30.00 9.36
CA SER A 242 -0.41 -30.17 10.82
C SER A 242 -1.80 -30.63 11.25
N LEU A 243 -2.79 -30.45 10.38
CA LEU A 243 -4.18 -30.90 10.56
C LEU A 243 -4.45 -32.24 9.86
N GLU A 244 -3.42 -32.89 9.31
CA GLU A 244 -3.53 -34.11 8.51
C GLU A 244 -4.46 -33.95 7.29
N ILE A 245 -4.56 -32.72 6.77
CA ILE A 245 -5.28 -32.38 5.54
C ILE A 245 -4.23 -32.30 4.42
N PRO A 246 -4.34 -33.08 3.33
CA PRO A 246 -3.40 -32.97 2.22
C PRO A 246 -3.29 -31.53 1.69
N SER A 247 -2.08 -30.98 1.81
CA SER A 247 -1.81 -29.56 1.56
C SER A 247 -1.72 -29.18 0.09
N GLU A 248 -1.42 -30.14 -0.80
CA GLU A 248 -1.14 -29.87 -2.22
C GLU A 248 -1.69 -30.95 -3.16
N PRO A 249 -2.19 -30.55 -4.35
CA PRO A 249 -2.57 -29.17 -4.69
C PRO A 249 -3.76 -28.68 -3.84
N PHE A 250 -3.89 -27.37 -3.65
CA PHE A 250 -5.16 -26.81 -3.17
C PHE A 250 -6.28 -27.26 -4.10
N SER A 251 -7.43 -27.62 -3.51
CA SER A 251 -8.61 -28.00 -4.26
C SER A 251 -9.01 -26.85 -5.20
N PRO A 252 -9.51 -27.12 -6.41
CA PRO A 252 -9.87 -26.05 -7.35
C PRO A 252 -10.84 -25.02 -6.77
N GLY A 253 -11.73 -25.47 -5.88
CA GLY A 253 -12.65 -24.61 -5.13
C GLY A 253 -11.92 -23.70 -4.15
N PHE A 254 -11.06 -24.26 -3.29
CA PHE A 254 -10.31 -23.48 -2.31
C PHE A 254 -9.28 -22.55 -2.96
N GLU A 255 -8.59 -22.99 -4.02
CA GLU A 255 -7.64 -22.19 -4.79
C GLU A 255 -8.30 -20.92 -5.35
N LYS A 256 -9.55 -21.05 -5.84
CA LYS A 256 -10.34 -19.90 -6.32
C LYS A 256 -10.73 -18.96 -5.18
N VAL A 257 -11.17 -19.49 -4.04
CA VAL A 257 -11.50 -18.70 -2.84
C VAL A 257 -10.28 -17.91 -2.36
N PHE A 258 -9.14 -18.59 -2.21
CA PHE A 258 -7.87 -17.98 -1.79
C PHE A 258 -7.46 -16.82 -2.71
N LYS A 259 -7.44 -17.05 -4.03
CA LYS A 259 -7.07 -16.01 -5.01
C LYS A 259 -8.02 -14.81 -4.99
N ASN A 260 -9.31 -15.06 -4.88
CA ASN A 260 -10.31 -13.99 -4.85
C ASN A 260 -10.17 -13.13 -3.58
N ILE A 261 -10.05 -13.75 -2.41
CA ILE A 261 -9.86 -13.03 -1.13
C ILE A 261 -8.62 -12.13 -1.19
N TRP A 262 -7.48 -12.64 -1.69
CA TRP A 262 -6.26 -11.84 -1.82
C TRP A 262 -6.37 -10.71 -2.84
N ALA A 263 -7.16 -10.88 -3.90
CA ALA A 263 -7.42 -9.84 -4.89
C ALA A 263 -8.35 -8.76 -4.32
N ASP A 264 -9.41 -9.16 -3.60
CA ASP A 264 -10.38 -8.25 -3.00
C ASP A 264 -9.74 -7.46 -1.85
N ASN A 265 -8.88 -8.09 -1.06
CA ASN A 265 -8.02 -7.42 -0.09
C ASN A 265 -7.12 -6.36 -0.75
N ALA A 266 -6.50 -6.67 -1.89
CA ALA A 266 -5.66 -5.72 -2.61
C ALA A 266 -6.48 -4.50 -3.09
N ASP A 267 -7.68 -4.73 -3.62
CA ASP A 267 -8.60 -3.67 -4.05
C ASP A 267 -9.03 -2.78 -2.88
N ALA A 268 -9.44 -3.37 -1.75
CA ALA A 268 -9.85 -2.63 -0.56
C ALA A 268 -8.73 -1.73 -0.03
N MET A 269 -7.52 -2.29 0.09
CA MET A 269 -6.35 -1.59 0.63
C MET A 269 -5.83 -0.51 -0.32
N SER A 270 -5.93 -0.74 -1.64
CA SER A 270 -5.58 0.27 -2.64
C SER A 270 -6.56 1.42 -2.67
N LEU A 271 -7.87 1.16 -2.55
CA LEU A 271 -8.89 2.20 -2.58
C LEU A 271 -8.68 3.19 -1.43
N GLN A 272 -8.34 2.69 -0.24
CA GLN A 272 -8.13 3.51 0.94
C GLN A 272 -6.84 4.33 0.93
N TYR A 273 -5.80 3.93 0.18
CA TYR A 273 -4.51 4.64 0.15
C TYR A 273 -4.33 5.52 -1.10
N ALA A 274 -4.80 5.04 -2.25
CA ALA A 274 -4.58 5.66 -3.56
C ALA A 274 -5.87 6.09 -4.27
N GLY A 275 -7.05 5.88 -3.66
CA GLY A 275 -8.35 6.25 -4.21
C GLY A 275 -8.78 5.47 -5.45
N THR A 276 -8.06 4.40 -5.80
CA THR A 276 -8.38 3.52 -6.94
C THR A 276 -8.21 2.06 -6.55
N LYS A 277 -8.77 1.16 -7.35
CA LYS A 277 -8.50 -0.29 -7.28
C LYS A 277 -7.00 -0.59 -7.44
N ALA A 278 -6.59 -1.76 -6.96
CA ALA A 278 -5.20 -2.20 -7.04
C ALA A 278 -4.81 -2.43 -8.51
N LEU A 279 -3.52 -2.26 -8.80
CA LEU A 279 -3.01 -2.64 -10.12
C LEU A 279 -2.70 -4.14 -10.10
N LYS A 280 -2.77 -4.78 -11.26
CA LYS A 280 -2.45 -6.22 -11.41
C LYS A 280 -3.35 -7.16 -10.59
N THR A 281 -4.57 -6.77 -10.23
CA THR A 281 -5.51 -7.69 -9.55
C THR A 281 -5.94 -8.86 -10.42
N ASP A 282 -5.93 -8.69 -11.75
CA ASP A 282 -6.16 -9.76 -12.72
C ASP A 282 -5.12 -10.88 -12.57
N TYR A 283 -3.88 -10.53 -12.24
CA TYR A 283 -2.83 -11.50 -11.96
C TYR A 283 -3.11 -12.29 -10.68
N THR A 284 -3.51 -11.64 -9.59
CA THR A 284 -3.86 -12.36 -8.34
C THR A 284 -5.05 -13.30 -8.56
N ARG A 285 -6.04 -12.89 -9.35
CA ARG A 285 -7.25 -13.70 -9.62
C ARG A 285 -7.00 -14.87 -10.57
N THR A 286 -6.22 -14.68 -11.62
CA THR A 286 -6.14 -15.64 -12.74
C THR A 286 -4.75 -16.25 -12.94
N GLY A 287 -3.73 -15.72 -12.27
CA GLY A 287 -2.32 -16.12 -12.43
C GLY A 287 -1.70 -15.67 -13.77
N LYS A 288 -2.43 -14.97 -14.64
CA LYS A 288 -1.95 -14.45 -15.92
C LYS A 288 -2.36 -12.99 -16.09
N ARG A 289 -1.57 -12.24 -16.87
CA ARG A 289 -1.90 -10.85 -17.19
C ARG A 289 -2.78 -10.79 -18.44
N THR A 290 -3.90 -10.09 -18.33
CA THR A 290 -4.88 -9.94 -19.41
C THR A 290 -4.73 -8.57 -20.10
N VAL A 291 -5.08 -8.48 -21.39
CA VAL A 291 -5.02 -7.19 -22.14
C VAL A 291 -6.01 -6.18 -21.56
N ILE A 292 -7.20 -6.64 -21.17
CA ILE A 292 -8.22 -5.82 -20.49
C ILE A 292 -7.69 -5.34 -19.13
N GLY A 293 -7.02 -6.22 -18.38
CA GLY A 293 -6.36 -5.86 -17.12
C GLY A 293 -5.29 -4.78 -17.31
N ALA A 294 -4.48 -4.87 -18.37
CA ALA A 294 -3.48 -3.85 -18.68
C ALA A 294 -4.08 -2.48 -19.05
N LEU A 295 -5.22 -2.45 -19.75
CA LEU A 295 -5.94 -1.21 -20.05
C LEU A 295 -6.53 -0.58 -18.77
N ASN A 296 -7.16 -1.40 -17.91
CA ASN A 296 -7.68 -0.94 -16.62
C ASN A 296 -6.56 -0.43 -15.71
N ASP A 297 -5.39 -1.07 -15.70
CA ASP A 297 -4.20 -0.59 -14.99
C ASP A 297 -3.78 0.82 -15.48
N GLY A 298 -3.85 1.05 -16.80
CA GLY A 298 -3.57 2.35 -17.41
C GLY A 298 -4.55 3.43 -16.95
N TYR A 299 -5.85 3.13 -16.97
CA TYR A 299 -6.88 4.03 -16.48
C TYR A 299 -6.71 4.36 -14.99
N ASN A 300 -6.53 3.34 -14.14
CA ASN A 300 -6.29 3.51 -12.71
C ASN A 300 -5.02 4.33 -12.43
N SER A 301 -3.97 4.15 -13.25
CA SER A 301 -2.73 4.93 -13.12
C SER A 301 -2.95 6.41 -13.42
N LEU A 302 -3.76 6.74 -14.43
CA LEU A 302 -4.12 8.13 -14.75
C LEU A 302 -5.01 8.74 -13.65
N GLN A 303 -5.99 7.99 -13.16
CA GLN A 303 -6.84 8.42 -12.05
C GLN A 303 -6.01 8.70 -10.79
N ARG A 304 -5.09 7.80 -10.43
CA ARG A 304 -4.12 8.00 -9.34
C ARG A 304 -3.34 9.31 -9.53
N TYR A 305 -2.85 9.59 -10.74
CA TYR A 305 -2.14 10.85 -11.00
C TYR A 305 -3.00 12.09 -10.72
N VAL A 306 -4.28 12.08 -11.10
CA VAL A 306 -5.18 13.20 -10.83
C VAL A 306 -5.47 13.34 -9.32
N LEU A 307 -5.79 12.24 -8.65
CA LEU A 307 -6.08 12.24 -7.21
C LEU A 307 -4.90 12.74 -6.39
N ASN A 308 -3.72 12.14 -6.61
CA ASN A 308 -2.47 12.47 -5.91
C ASN A 308 -2.08 13.95 -6.00
N ASN A 309 -2.39 14.61 -7.13
CA ASN A 309 -2.00 16.00 -7.34
C ASN A 309 -3.08 16.99 -6.91
N PHE A 310 -4.36 16.63 -6.94
CA PHE A 310 -5.45 17.62 -6.84
C PHE A 310 -6.49 17.38 -5.74
N HIS A 311 -6.61 16.16 -5.22
CA HIS A 311 -7.63 15.79 -4.22
C HIS A 311 -7.04 15.27 -2.91
N ASP A 312 -5.88 14.63 -2.96
CA ASP A 312 -5.26 13.94 -1.82
C ASP A 312 -4.99 14.83 -0.60
N GLY A 313 -4.84 16.15 -0.80
CA GLY A 313 -4.69 17.11 0.31
C GLY A 313 -5.97 17.20 1.15
N THR A 314 -7.13 17.38 0.52
CA THR A 314 -8.43 17.44 1.22
C THR A 314 -8.76 16.11 1.90
N THR A 315 -8.40 14.98 1.28
CA THR A 315 -8.57 13.67 1.91
C THR A 315 -7.65 13.52 3.13
N GLN A 316 -6.43 14.05 3.09
CA GLN A 316 -5.55 14.06 4.25
C GLN A 316 -6.12 14.90 5.40
N ASP A 317 -6.68 16.07 5.12
CA ASP A 317 -7.33 16.90 6.13
C ASP A 317 -8.48 16.15 6.81
N ALA A 318 -9.28 15.42 6.03
CA ALA A 318 -10.34 14.58 6.55
C ALA A 318 -9.81 13.48 7.48
N TYR A 319 -8.69 12.83 7.14
CA TYR A 319 -8.03 11.87 8.03
C TYR A 319 -7.56 12.51 9.33
N ASN A 320 -6.91 13.67 9.24
CA ASN A 320 -6.37 14.37 10.41
C ASN A 320 -7.48 14.77 11.38
N VAL A 321 -8.64 15.21 10.87
CA VAL A 321 -9.82 15.53 11.69
C VAL A 321 -10.44 14.26 12.29
N PHE A 322 -10.68 13.23 11.47
CA PHE A 322 -11.33 11.99 11.92
C PHE A 322 -10.53 11.26 13.00
N LEU A 323 -9.19 11.27 12.88
CA LEU A 323 -8.27 10.63 13.82
C LEU A 323 -7.88 11.53 15.00
N GLY A 324 -8.44 12.73 15.09
CA GLY A 324 -8.15 13.68 16.18
C GLY A 324 -6.70 14.21 16.18
N GLN A 325 -5.99 14.13 15.05
CA GLN A 325 -4.65 14.66 14.90
C GLN A 325 -4.64 16.19 14.72
N TYR A 326 -5.74 16.76 14.23
CA TYR A 326 -5.91 18.21 14.11
C TYR A 326 -6.48 18.80 15.40
N VAL A 327 -5.72 19.70 16.04
CA VAL A 327 -6.16 20.47 17.21
C VAL A 327 -6.32 21.94 16.78
N PRO A 328 -7.55 22.49 16.74
CA PRO A 328 -7.76 23.89 16.37
C PRO A 328 -7.24 24.83 17.47
N HIS A 329 -6.40 25.81 17.13
CA HIS A 329 -6.00 26.85 18.08
C HIS A 329 -6.99 28.01 18.02
N ARG A 330 -7.28 28.63 19.18
CA ARG A 330 -8.23 29.76 19.27
C ARG A 330 -7.84 31.00 18.45
N GLY A 331 -6.58 31.09 18.00
CA GLY A 331 -6.08 32.16 17.12
C GLY A 331 -6.08 31.81 15.64
N ASP A 332 -6.36 30.56 15.27
CA ASP A 332 -6.40 30.15 13.87
C ASP A 332 -7.68 30.69 13.23
N THR A 333 -7.54 31.31 12.05
CA THR A 333 -8.71 31.64 11.22
C THR A 333 -9.45 30.35 10.90
N SER A 334 -10.78 30.35 11.04
CA SER A 334 -11.59 29.19 10.70
C SER A 334 -11.26 28.72 9.27
N PRO A 335 -11.03 27.42 9.04
CA PRO A 335 -10.87 26.90 7.67
C PRO A 335 -12.12 27.18 6.81
N PHE A 336 -13.26 27.45 7.46
CA PHE A 336 -14.53 27.85 6.86
C PHE A 336 -14.73 29.39 6.80
N SER A 337 -13.88 30.20 7.45
CA SER A 337 -13.88 31.65 7.25
C SER A 337 -13.24 31.98 5.90
N THR A 338 -14.04 31.90 4.84
CA THR A 338 -13.98 32.73 3.63
C THR A 338 -12.59 33.26 3.22
N GLY A 339 -11.62 32.36 3.03
CA GLY A 339 -10.30 32.66 2.46
C GLY A 339 -9.89 31.74 1.30
N HIS A 340 -10.56 30.59 1.12
CA HIS A 340 -10.28 29.63 0.05
C HIS A 340 -10.71 30.10 -1.37
N SER A 341 -11.33 31.28 -1.48
CA SER A 341 -11.76 31.87 -2.77
C SER A 341 -10.66 32.65 -3.51
N ARG A 342 -9.47 32.85 -2.90
CA ARG A 342 -8.31 33.48 -3.58
C ARG A 342 -7.28 32.48 -4.15
N ARG A 343 -7.67 31.23 -4.45
CA ARG A 343 -7.08 30.55 -5.61
C ARG A 343 -7.51 31.34 -6.84
N SER A 344 -6.67 32.34 -7.12
CA SER A 344 -6.92 33.51 -7.96
C SER A 344 -7.84 33.22 -9.13
N ILE A 345 -8.81 34.10 -9.39
CA ILE A 345 -9.51 34.20 -10.68
C ILE A 345 -8.54 33.98 -11.85
N ARG A 346 -7.28 34.44 -11.73
CA ARG A 346 -6.20 34.17 -12.69
C ARG A 346 -5.92 32.69 -12.93
N SER A 347 -5.92 31.85 -11.90
CA SER A 347 -5.71 30.40 -12.02
C SER A 347 -6.90 29.68 -12.68
N THR A 348 -8.13 30.12 -12.40
CA THR A 348 -9.35 29.59 -13.04
C THR A 348 -9.46 30.04 -14.49
N LEU A 349 -9.21 31.32 -14.77
CA LEU A 349 -9.14 31.87 -16.12
C LEU A 349 -8.03 31.23 -16.94
N LEU A 350 -6.85 30.99 -16.33
CA LEU A 350 -5.75 30.30 -17.00
C LEU A 350 -6.15 28.88 -17.40
N LYS A 351 -6.82 28.13 -16.52
CA LYS A 351 -7.33 26.77 -16.84
C LYS A 351 -8.34 26.79 -17.99
N PHE A 352 -9.29 27.73 -17.96
CA PHE A 352 -10.28 27.91 -19.03
C PHE A 352 -9.61 28.28 -20.36
N PHE A 353 -8.69 29.24 -20.34
CA PHE A 353 -7.93 29.65 -21.52
C PHE A 353 -7.11 28.49 -22.08
N LEU A 354 -6.47 27.69 -21.23
CA LEU A 354 -5.74 26.49 -21.63
C LEU A 354 -6.63 25.47 -22.31
N ALA A 355 -7.76 25.13 -21.70
CA ALA A 355 -8.71 24.15 -22.22
C ALA A 355 -9.30 24.60 -23.55
N PHE A 356 -9.67 25.87 -23.64
CA PHE A 356 -10.19 26.49 -24.86
C PHE A 356 -9.16 26.51 -25.99
N ALA A 357 -7.93 26.95 -25.71
CA ALA A 357 -6.83 26.96 -26.69
C ALA A 357 -6.48 25.54 -27.18
N THR A 358 -6.51 24.55 -26.28
CA THR A 358 -6.26 23.14 -26.65
C THR A 358 -7.38 22.59 -27.52
N ALA A 359 -8.65 22.85 -27.17
CA ALA A 359 -9.81 22.39 -27.93
C ALA A 359 -9.85 23.02 -29.34
N ILE A 360 -9.64 24.34 -29.45
CA ILE A 360 -9.55 25.02 -30.74
C ILE A 360 -8.40 24.47 -31.57
N SER A 361 -7.25 24.22 -30.94
CA SER A 361 -6.10 23.68 -31.66
C SER A 361 -6.38 22.27 -32.18
N ALA A 362 -7.01 21.40 -31.40
CA ALA A 362 -7.40 20.04 -31.80
C ALA A 362 -8.43 20.03 -32.95
N VAL A 363 -9.43 20.91 -32.89
CA VAL A 363 -10.46 21.04 -33.94
C VAL A 363 -9.84 21.59 -35.23
N SER A 364 -8.98 22.61 -35.13
CA SER A 364 -8.34 23.22 -36.30
C SER A 364 -7.34 22.30 -37.02
N LEU A 365 -6.71 21.36 -36.29
CA LEU A 365 -5.79 20.37 -36.85
C LEU A 365 -6.52 19.16 -37.45
N SER A 366 -7.67 18.78 -36.88
CA SER A 366 -8.48 17.66 -37.39
C SER A 366 -9.26 18.00 -38.66
N LEU A 367 -9.55 19.29 -38.89
CA LEU A 367 -10.35 19.77 -40.00
C LEU A 367 -9.61 20.85 -40.82
N PRO A 368 -8.42 20.54 -41.40
CA PRO A 368 -7.57 21.53 -42.06
C PRO A 368 -8.21 22.15 -43.31
N GLN A 369 -9.24 21.52 -43.87
CA GLN A 369 -9.99 22.02 -45.04
C GLN A 369 -10.99 23.13 -44.69
N ILE A 370 -11.38 23.24 -43.41
CA ILE A 370 -12.40 24.18 -42.92
C ILE A 370 -11.76 25.45 -42.37
N PHE A 371 -10.55 25.34 -41.82
CA PHE A 371 -9.85 26.46 -41.19
C PHE A 371 -8.79 27.07 -42.11
N PRO A 372 -8.68 28.41 -42.18
CA PRO A 372 -7.61 29.06 -42.92
C PRO A 372 -6.23 28.59 -42.44
N PHE A 373 -5.26 28.52 -43.36
CA PHE A 373 -3.89 28.10 -43.04
C PHE A 373 -3.22 28.95 -41.93
N SER A 374 -3.63 30.21 -41.78
CA SER A 374 -3.22 31.09 -40.67
C SER A 374 -3.73 30.61 -39.30
N VAL A 375 -4.97 30.10 -39.23
CA VAL A 375 -5.56 29.58 -37.99
C VAL A 375 -4.85 28.30 -37.56
N THR A 376 -4.56 27.39 -38.49
CA THR A 376 -3.79 26.17 -38.18
C THR A 376 -2.39 26.49 -37.63
N ARG A 377 -1.70 27.50 -38.18
CA ARG A 377 -0.39 27.97 -37.66
C ARG A 377 -0.50 28.57 -36.26
N ILE A 378 -1.52 29.39 -36.00
CA ILE A 378 -1.78 29.97 -34.68
C ILE A 378 -2.09 28.88 -33.66
N SER A 379 -2.84 27.85 -34.03
CA SER A 379 -3.12 26.68 -33.20
C SER A 379 -1.86 25.88 -32.87
N VAL A 380 -1.00 25.62 -33.86
CA VAL A 380 0.29 24.96 -33.61
C VAL A 380 1.17 25.81 -32.70
N ALA A 381 1.27 27.12 -32.94
CA ALA A 381 2.02 28.04 -32.08
C ALA A 381 1.46 28.10 -30.66
N SER A 382 0.14 28.02 -30.49
CA SER A 382 -0.55 27.99 -29.20
C SER A 382 -0.28 26.69 -28.45
N LEU A 383 -0.27 25.54 -29.13
CA LEU A 383 0.11 24.25 -28.55
C LEU A 383 1.58 24.21 -28.14
N VAL A 384 2.47 24.81 -28.95
CA VAL A 384 3.90 24.93 -28.61
C VAL A 384 4.07 25.86 -27.41
N LEU A 385 3.42 27.02 -27.38
CA LEU A 385 3.48 27.95 -26.25
C LEU A 385 2.91 27.30 -24.98
N LEU A 386 1.82 26.56 -25.10
CA LEU A 386 1.24 25.77 -24.02
C LEU A 386 2.23 24.73 -23.49
N PHE A 387 2.85 23.97 -24.40
CA PHE A 387 3.85 22.97 -24.04
C PHE A 387 5.04 23.62 -23.34
N VAL A 388 5.58 24.71 -23.88
CA VAL A 388 6.70 25.46 -23.30
C VAL A 388 6.31 26.01 -21.94
N THR A 389 5.17 26.68 -21.80
CA THR A 389 4.69 27.22 -20.51
C THR A 389 4.52 26.11 -19.49
N THR A 390 3.92 24.98 -19.90
CA THR A 390 3.73 23.84 -19.00
C THR A 390 5.07 23.24 -18.56
N ARG A 391 5.99 23.01 -19.50
CA ARG A 391 7.29 22.35 -19.23
C ARG A 391 8.30 23.24 -18.52
N VAL A 392 8.34 24.52 -18.86
CA VAL A 392 9.34 25.49 -18.38
C VAL A 392 8.86 26.24 -17.14
N TYR A 393 7.55 26.49 -17.00
CA TYR A 393 7.02 27.29 -15.90
C TYR A 393 6.22 26.46 -14.89
N ILE A 394 5.23 25.68 -15.34
CA ILE A 394 4.31 24.97 -14.43
C ILE A 394 4.98 23.77 -13.77
N MET A 395 5.66 22.91 -14.55
CA MET A 395 6.28 21.68 -14.04
C MET A 395 7.39 21.92 -13.00
N PRO A 396 8.29 22.93 -13.17
CA PRO A 396 9.28 23.24 -12.13
C PRO A 396 8.67 23.77 -10.83
N HIS A 397 7.55 24.50 -10.92
CA HIS A 397 6.82 25.05 -9.76
C HIS A 397 5.65 24.14 -9.32
N GLY A 398 5.68 22.86 -9.67
CA GLY A 398 4.55 21.95 -9.52
C GLY A 398 3.98 21.87 -8.09
N LYS A 399 4.81 22.05 -7.06
CA LYS A 399 4.37 22.10 -5.65
C LYS A 399 3.28 23.15 -5.38
N VAL A 400 3.30 24.29 -6.09
CA VAL A 400 2.31 25.38 -5.95
C VAL A 400 0.94 24.97 -6.52
N TYR A 401 0.95 24.02 -7.46
CA TYR A 401 -0.22 23.60 -8.20
C TYR A 401 -0.82 22.28 -7.69
N THR A 402 -0.20 21.66 -6.69
CA THR A 402 -0.68 20.45 -6.04
C THR A 402 -1.48 20.76 -4.78
N SER A 403 -2.43 19.90 -4.43
CA SER A 403 -3.11 19.92 -3.12
C SER A 403 -2.18 19.32 -2.06
N ILE A 404 -1.38 20.19 -1.43
CA ILE A 404 -0.62 19.83 -0.23
C ILE A 404 -1.44 20.33 0.97
N PRO A 405 -1.61 19.52 2.04
CA PRO A 405 -2.24 19.96 3.29
C PRO A 405 -1.58 21.19 3.89
#